data_AF-A0A2G5BK31-F1
#
_entry.id   AF-A0A2G5BK31-F1
#
_cell.length_a   1.000
_cell.length_b   1.000
_cell.length_c   1.000
_cell.angle_alpha   90.00
_cell.angle_beta   90.00
_cell.angle_gamma   90.00
#
_symmetry.space_group_name_H-M   'P 1'
#
loop_
_entity.id
_entity.type
_entity.pdbx_description
1 polymer ?
#
loop_
_entity_poly.entity_id
_entity_poly.type
_entity_poly.pdbx_seq_one_letter_code
_entity_poly.pdbx_strand_id
1 'polypeptide(L)'
;GFVSVHHGHKEIVVAWAGTHRYRALFTDMAVLPVAYITGTSINVHSGFLDSVRGVIDRLGRHLEQLMSDYPEYVVIFTGHSKGGAEAVLSALDLVRSIEGLHQRIRVWTFGQPRVGDAQFASFYNQQLGAVTYRVTSFGDPVVAMPPRFLFDYCHHNLEIW
;
A
#
# COMPACT_ATOMS: atom_id res chain seq x y z
N GLY A 1 -1.91 -9.92 6.26
CA GLY A 1 -0.47 -9.70 6.14
C GLY A 1 0.27 -10.44 7.24
N PHE A 2 1.60 -10.38 7.20
CA PHE A 2 2.52 -10.90 8.21
C PHE A 2 3.38 -9.73 8.73
N VAL A 3 3.74 -9.78 10.01
CA VAL A 3 4.70 -8.84 10.60
C VAL A 3 5.90 -9.64 11.08
N SER A 4 7.12 -9.17 10.77
CA SER A 4 8.36 -9.82 11.21
C SER A 4 9.38 -8.78 11.64
N VAL A 5 10.30 -9.19 12.52
CA VAL A 5 11.43 -8.36 12.97
C VAL A 5 12.72 -9.00 12.46
N HIS A 6 13.51 -8.24 11.71
CA HIS A 6 14.78 -8.68 11.14
C HIS A 6 15.94 -7.93 11.81
N HIS A 7 16.51 -8.54 12.86
CA HIS A 7 17.52 -7.90 13.69
C HIS A 7 18.82 -7.56 12.95
N GLY A 8 19.24 -8.40 11.99
CA GLY A 8 20.50 -8.20 11.24
C GLY A 8 20.53 -6.91 10.42
N HIS A 9 19.37 -6.43 9.96
CA HIS A 9 19.23 -5.18 9.22
C HIS A 9 18.51 -4.08 10.02
N LYS A 10 18.13 -4.35 11.27
CA LYS A 10 17.29 -3.47 12.09
C LYS A 10 16.00 -3.07 11.36
N GLU A 11 15.21 -4.06 10.95
CA GLU A 11 13.98 -3.84 10.18
C GLU A 11 12.75 -4.48 10.85
N ILE A 12 11.61 -3.82 10.74
CA ILE A 12 10.28 -4.37 11.00
C ILE A 12 9.57 -4.47 9.66
N VAL A 13 9.24 -5.66 9.20
CA VAL A 13 8.64 -5.87 7.87
C VAL A 13 7.17 -6.22 8.02
N VAL A 14 6.32 -5.40 7.43
CA VAL A 14 4.87 -5.61 7.26
C VAL A 14 4.62 -6.05 5.82
N ALA A 15 4.35 -7.35 5.64
CA ALA A 15 4.16 -7.96 4.33
C ALA A 15 2.70 -8.31 4.05
N TRP A 16 2.19 -7.94 2.88
CA TRP A 16 0.84 -8.28 2.43
C TRP A 16 0.88 -9.35 1.33
N ALA A 17 0.06 -10.39 1.51
CA ALA A 17 0.00 -11.49 0.58
C ALA A 17 -0.79 -11.08 -0.67
N GLY A 18 -0.27 -11.46 -1.83
CA GLY A 18 -1.04 -11.43 -3.07
C GLY A 18 -2.20 -12.43 -3.06
N THR A 19 -2.94 -12.51 -4.16
CA THR A 19 -4.00 -13.50 -4.33
C THR A 19 -3.52 -14.66 -5.21
N HIS A 20 -3.84 -15.90 -4.84
CA HIS A 20 -3.48 -17.11 -5.60
C HIS A 20 -4.27 -17.28 -6.91
N ARG A 21 -5.27 -16.42 -7.15
CA ARG A 21 -6.16 -16.43 -8.33
C ARG A 21 -6.12 -15.09 -9.07
N TYR A 22 -4.93 -14.70 -9.51
CA TYR A 22 -4.71 -13.42 -10.21
C TYR A 22 -5.65 -13.21 -11.42
N ARG A 23 -6.05 -14.28 -12.13
CA ARG A 23 -7.03 -14.18 -13.23
C ARG A 23 -8.46 -13.82 -12.79
N ALA A 24 -8.92 -14.35 -11.66
CA ALA A 24 -10.23 -14.02 -11.10
C ALA A 24 -10.26 -12.60 -10.53
N LEU A 25 -9.12 -12.08 -10.09
CA LEU A 25 -8.99 -10.68 -9.66
C LEU A 25 -9.40 -9.74 -10.81
N PHE A 26 -8.92 -9.96 -12.03
CA PHE A 26 -9.25 -9.09 -13.17
C PHE A 26 -10.74 -9.08 -13.57
N THR A 27 -11.48 -10.14 -13.25
CA THR A 27 -12.92 -10.24 -13.54
C THR A 27 -13.79 -9.78 -12.36
N ASP A 28 -13.32 -9.95 -11.13
CA ASP A 28 -14.11 -9.72 -9.91
C ASP A 28 -13.70 -8.46 -9.12
N MET A 29 -12.64 -7.75 -9.53
CA MET A 29 -12.28 -6.46 -8.93
C MET A 29 -13.47 -5.52 -9.04
N ALA A 30 -14.15 -5.28 -7.93
CA ALA A 30 -15.04 -4.16 -7.78
C ALA A 30 -14.21 -2.88 -7.93
N VAL A 31 -13.94 -2.47 -9.17
CA VAL A 31 -13.22 -1.25 -9.58
C VAL A 31 -13.93 0.03 -9.13
N LEU A 32 -14.97 -0.10 -8.30
CA LEU A 32 -15.77 0.98 -7.77
C LEU A 32 -14.88 1.86 -6.89
N PRO A 33 -14.69 3.13 -7.27
CA PRO A 33 -13.99 4.09 -6.44
C PRO A 33 -14.83 4.39 -5.21
N VAL A 34 -14.18 4.48 -4.05
CA VAL A 34 -14.77 4.97 -2.80
C VAL A 34 -13.85 6.05 -2.22
N ALA A 35 -14.44 7.04 -1.56
CA ALA A 35 -13.67 8.09 -0.90
C ALA A 35 -12.73 7.48 0.15
N TYR A 36 -11.44 7.71 -0.01
CA TYR A 36 -10.40 7.31 0.94
C TYR A 36 -10.56 8.11 2.24
N ILE A 37 -10.77 9.43 2.11
CA ILE A 37 -11.14 10.32 3.22
C ILE A 37 -12.58 10.77 3.01
N THR A 38 -13.44 10.49 3.99
CA THR A 38 -14.86 10.87 3.96
C THR A 38 -15.03 12.36 3.67
N GLY A 39 -15.88 12.70 2.70
CA GLY A 39 -16.15 14.09 2.31
C GLY A 39 -15.14 14.70 1.32
N THR A 40 -14.17 13.93 0.84
CA THR A 40 -13.22 14.37 -0.20
C THR A 40 -13.47 13.67 -1.53
N SER A 41 -12.90 14.22 -2.60
CA SER A 41 -12.85 13.60 -3.93
C SER A 41 -11.61 12.72 -4.15
N ILE A 42 -10.92 12.32 -3.07
CA ILE A 42 -9.76 11.43 -3.13
C ILE A 42 -10.29 9.99 -3.06
N ASN A 43 -10.28 9.27 -4.18
CA ASN A 43 -10.86 7.93 -4.22
C ASN A 43 -9.82 6.82 -4.39
N VAL A 44 -10.14 5.67 -3.80
CA VAL A 44 -9.38 4.43 -3.91
C VAL A 44 -10.29 3.27 -4.29
N HIS A 45 -9.70 2.18 -4.75
CA HIS A 45 -10.41 0.94 -5.03
C HIS A 45 -11.04 0.37 -3.75
N SER A 46 -12.37 0.22 -3.73
CA SER A 46 -13.13 -0.22 -2.55
C SER A 46 -12.62 -1.54 -1.96
N GLY A 47 -12.41 -2.55 -2.80
CA GLY A 47 -11.93 -3.86 -2.34
C GLY A 47 -10.55 -3.83 -1.65
N PHE A 48 -9.65 -2.93 -2.06
CA PHE A 48 -8.34 -2.80 -1.39
C PHE A 48 -8.51 -2.09 -0.04
N LEU A 49 -9.33 -1.05 0.00
CA LEU A 49 -9.60 -0.30 1.22
C LEU A 49 -10.30 -1.16 2.28
N ASP A 50 -11.30 -1.95 1.88
CA ASP A 50 -12.02 -2.84 2.79
C ASP A 50 -11.12 -3.93 3.36
N SER A 51 -10.21 -4.49 2.54
CA SER A 51 -9.21 -5.47 2.97
C SER A 51 -8.29 -4.92 4.06
N VAL A 52 -7.83 -3.68 3.91
CA VAL A 52 -6.95 -3.01 4.89
C VAL A 52 -7.72 -2.63 6.15
N ARG A 53 -8.88 -1.99 6.02
CA ARG A 53 -9.72 -1.55 7.15
C ARG A 53 -10.05 -2.66 8.12
N GLY A 54 -10.26 -3.89 7.63
CA GLY A 54 -10.58 -5.04 8.48
C GLY A 54 -9.48 -5.42 9.48
N VAL A 55 -8.23 -4.96 9.28
CA VAL A 55 -7.09 -5.37 10.12
C VAL A 55 -6.21 -4.21 10.59
N ILE A 56 -6.41 -2.99 10.07
CA ILE A 56 -5.48 -1.86 10.26
C ILE A 56 -5.29 -1.48 11.73
N ASP A 57 -6.34 -1.46 12.55
CA ASP A 57 -6.24 -1.10 13.96
C ASP A 57 -5.39 -2.10 14.77
N ARG A 58 -5.53 -3.39 14.46
CA ARG A 58 -4.77 -4.45 15.13
C ARG A 58 -3.31 -4.41 14.71
N LEU A 59 -3.07 -4.19 13.41
CA LEU A 59 -1.74 -4.00 12.87
C LEU A 59 -1.05 -2.77 13.48
N GLY A 60 -1.78 -1.66 13.60
CA GLY A 60 -1.27 -0.41 14.16
C GLY A 60 -0.79 -0.58 15.60
N ARG A 61 -1.63 -1.14 16.49
CA ARG A 61 -1.24 -1.40 17.89
C ARG A 61 -0.02 -2.31 18.01
N HIS A 62 0.05 -3.34 17.17
CA HIS A 62 1.20 -4.25 17.18
C HIS A 62 2.47 -3.55 16.68
N LEU A 63 2.35 -2.72 15.65
CA LEU A 63 3.47 -1.96 15.09
C LEU A 63 3.97 -0.90 16.07
N GLU A 64 3.09 -0.20 16.79
CA GLU A 64 3.46 0.74 17.85
C GLU A 64 4.31 0.07 18.93
N GLN A 65 3.89 -1.13 19.38
CA GLN A 65 4.66 -1.91 20.34
C GLN A 65 6.05 -2.25 19.80
N LEU A 66 6.14 -2.76 18.56
CA LEU A 66 7.42 -3.07 17.95
C LEU A 66 8.31 -1.83 17.74
N MET A 67 7.72 -0.69 17.40
CA MET A 67 8.46 0.56 17.25
C MET A 67 9.02 1.07 18.59
N SER A 68 8.30 0.85 19.68
CA SER A 68 8.75 1.12 21.05
C SER A 68 9.88 0.18 21.47
N ASP A 69 9.74 -1.12 21.21
CA ASP A 69 10.74 -2.13 21.56
C ASP A 69 12.03 -1.97 20.73
N TYR A 70 11.90 -1.46 19.51
CA TYR A 70 12.98 -1.31 18.55
C TYR A 70 13.03 0.12 17.97
N PRO A 71 13.46 1.13 18.76
CA PRO A 71 13.40 2.55 18.39
C PRO A 71 14.28 2.94 17.20
N GLU A 72 15.27 2.12 16.84
CA GLU A 72 16.18 2.38 15.72
C GLU A 72 15.78 1.65 14.42
N TYR A 73 14.70 0.85 14.41
CA TYR A 73 14.42 -0.07 13.30
C TYR A 73 13.61 0.58 12.18
N VAL A 74 13.98 0.39 10.92
CA VAL A 74 13.18 0.87 9.80
C VAL A 74 11.94 -0.01 9.63
N VAL A 75 10.77 0.58 9.44
CA VAL A 75 9.53 -0.12 9.13
C VAL A 75 9.37 -0.22 7.62
N ILE A 76 9.24 -1.43 7.10
CA ILE A 76 9.09 -1.72 5.68
C ILE A 76 7.69 -2.24 5.43
N PHE A 77 6.94 -1.57 4.56
CA PHE A 77 5.69 -2.10 4.03
C PHE A 77 5.96 -2.72 2.67
N THR A 78 5.52 -3.96 2.46
CA THR A 78 5.74 -4.64 1.19
C THR A 78 4.62 -5.57 0.78
N GLY A 79 4.55 -5.85 -0.52
CA GLY A 79 3.60 -6.81 -1.07
C GLY A 79 3.73 -6.95 -2.59
N HIS A 80 3.29 -8.09 -3.09
CA HIS A 80 3.22 -8.40 -4.52
C HIS A 80 1.77 -8.37 -5.02
N SER A 81 1.56 -7.89 -6.25
CA SER A 81 0.26 -7.83 -6.91
C SER A 81 -0.76 -7.07 -6.03
N LYS A 82 -1.93 -7.65 -5.75
CA LYS A 82 -2.93 -7.12 -4.81
C LYS A 82 -2.32 -6.70 -3.47
N GLY A 83 -1.37 -7.48 -2.94
CA GLY A 83 -0.70 -7.16 -1.68
C GLY A 83 0.10 -5.87 -1.75
N GLY A 84 0.60 -5.46 -2.93
CA GLY A 84 1.25 -4.18 -3.11
C GLY A 84 0.29 -3.00 -2.91
N ALA A 85 -0.96 -3.11 -3.36
CA ALA A 85 -1.98 -2.10 -3.13
C ALA A 85 -2.37 -2.00 -1.65
N GLU A 86 -2.51 -3.15 -0.97
CA GLU A 86 -2.80 -3.21 0.47
C GLU A 86 -1.63 -2.65 1.30
N ALA A 87 -0.38 -2.91 0.89
CA ALA A 87 0.81 -2.34 1.52
C ALA A 87 0.83 -0.80 1.44
N VAL A 88 0.46 -0.25 0.29
CA VAL A 88 0.40 1.21 0.07
C VAL A 88 -0.66 1.89 0.93
N LEU A 89 -1.87 1.32 0.97
CA LEU A 89 -2.95 1.85 1.81
C LEU A 89 -2.62 1.74 3.29
N SER A 90 -2.12 0.58 3.74
CA SER A 90 -1.75 0.39 5.15
C SER A 90 -0.60 1.29 5.60
N ALA A 91 0.40 1.51 4.75
CA ALA A 91 1.47 2.47 5.03
C ALA A 91 0.92 3.89 5.21
N LEU A 92 0.05 4.33 4.28
CA LEU A 92 -0.55 5.67 4.34
C LEU A 92 -1.45 5.86 5.57
N ASP A 93 -2.26 4.86 5.91
CA ASP A 93 -3.12 4.89 7.10
C ASP A 93 -2.29 5.00 8.38
N LEU A 94 -1.28 4.13 8.53
CA LEU A 94 -0.52 4.04 9.76
C LEU A 94 0.45 5.20 9.96
N VAL A 95 1.00 5.78 8.89
CA VAL A 95 1.88 6.96 9.01
C VAL A 95 1.10 8.18 9.52
N ARG A 96 -0.21 8.22 9.27
CA ARG A 96 -1.09 9.28 9.78
C ARG A 96 -1.55 9.05 11.21
N SER A 97 -1.51 7.82 11.72
CA SER A 97 -1.99 7.47 13.06
C SER A 97 -0.87 7.19 14.08
N ILE A 98 0.31 6.76 13.63
CA ILE A 98 1.43 6.38 14.50
C ILE A 98 2.49 7.49 14.47
N GLU A 99 2.75 8.07 15.64
CA GLU A 99 3.79 9.09 15.81
C GLU A 99 5.19 8.52 15.49
N GLY A 100 6.00 9.32 14.80
CA GLY A 100 7.38 8.96 14.46
C GLY A 100 7.53 7.96 13.30
N LEU A 101 6.48 7.26 12.85
CA LEU A 101 6.58 6.29 11.75
C LEU A 101 7.07 6.94 10.46
N HIS A 102 6.62 8.17 10.18
CA HIS A 102 7.01 8.92 8.98
C HIS A 102 8.53 9.06 8.79
N GLN A 103 9.32 9.07 9.87
CA GLN A 103 10.77 9.29 9.83
C GLN A 103 11.58 8.04 9.50
N ARG A 104 10.96 6.85 9.58
CA ARG A 104 11.65 5.56 9.53
C ARG A 104 10.85 4.51 8.78
N ILE A 105 10.12 4.93 7.74
CA ILE A 105 9.30 4.06 6.89
C ILE A 105 9.91 3.92 5.49
N ARG A 106 9.74 2.74 4.89
CA ARG A 106 9.94 2.48 3.45
C ARG A 106 8.78 1.65 2.92
N VAL A 107 8.43 1.85 1.65
CA VAL A 107 7.40 1.06 0.97
C VAL A 107 7.98 0.44 -0.29
N TRP A 108 7.89 -0.88 -0.42
CA TRP A 108 8.39 -1.64 -1.56
C TRP A 108 7.29 -2.52 -2.13
N THR A 109 6.84 -2.24 -3.35
CA THR A 109 5.79 -3.03 -3.98
C THR A 109 6.27 -3.66 -5.28
N PHE A 110 5.70 -4.82 -5.61
CA PHE A 110 6.08 -5.59 -6.79
C PHE A 110 4.83 -5.92 -7.62
N GLY A 111 4.78 -5.51 -8.88
CA GLY A 111 3.62 -5.77 -9.75
C GLY A 111 2.32 -5.18 -9.21
N GLN A 112 2.41 -4.05 -8.49
CA GLN A 112 1.27 -3.41 -7.84
C GLN A 112 0.27 -2.84 -8.88
N PRO A 113 -1.05 -3.10 -8.74
CA PRO A 113 -2.07 -2.40 -9.52
C PRO A 113 -2.28 -0.97 -9.03
N ARG A 114 -2.88 -0.11 -9.86
CA ARG A 114 -3.29 1.25 -9.47
C ARG A 114 -4.25 1.17 -8.28
N VAL A 115 -4.02 2.02 -7.29
CA VAL A 115 -4.72 1.96 -5.99
C VAL A 115 -5.89 2.94 -5.92
N GLY A 116 -5.76 4.10 -6.56
CA GLY A 116 -6.77 5.14 -6.55
C GLY A 116 -6.66 6.06 -7.75
N ASP A 117 -7.47 7.11 -7.73
CA ASP A 117 -7.53 8.12 -8.79
C ASP A 117 -6.30 9.05 -8.76
N ALA A 118 -6.25 10.00 -9.71
CA ALA A 118 -5.17 10.98 -9.79
C ALA A 118 -5.02 11.84 -8.51
N GLN A 119 -6.11 12.11 -7.79
CA GLN A 119 -6.07 12.88 -6.54
C GLN A 119 -5.46 12.04 -5.42
N PHE A 120 -5.80 10.76 -5.33
CA PHE A 120 -5.13 9.82 -4.43
C PHE A 120 -3.65 9.66 -4.77
N ALA A 121 -3.30 9.50 -6.05
CA ALA A 121 -1.90 9.38 -6.45
C ALA A 121 -1.07 10.61 -6.04
N SER A 122 -1.62 11.81 -6.24
CA SER A 122 -0.99 13.07 -5.81
C SER A 122 -0.88 13.16 -4.28
N PHE A 123 -1.98 12.85 -3.57
CA PHE A 123 -2.00 12.83 -2.11
C PHE A 123 -0.97 11.87 -1.52
N TYR A 124 -0.91 10.63 -2.04
CA TYR A 124 0.07 9.64 -1.61
C TYR A 124 1.51 10.10 -1.87
N ASN A 125 1.79 10.67 -3.05
CA ASN A 125 3.13 11.16 -3.39
C ASN A 125 3.62 12.23 -2.41
N GLN A 126 2.73 13.13 -1.97
CA GLN A 126 3.08 14.15 -0.97
C GLN A 126 3.44 13.55 0.39
N GLN A 127 2.82 12.43 0.76
CA GLN A 127 3.02 11.79 2.07
C GLN A 127 4.17 10.79 2.06
N LEU A 128 4.28 9.94 1.03
CA LEU A 128 5.16 8.76 1.04
C LEU A 128 5.92 8.56 -0.28
N GLY A 129 5.79 9.45 -1.26
CA GLY A 129 6.45 9.30 -2.57
C GLY A 129 7.96 9.19 -2.45
N ALA A 130 8.60 9.97 -1.58
CA ALA A 130 10.06 9.96 -1.41
C ALA A 130 10.63 8.64 -0.84
N VAL A 131 9.78 7.81 -0.21
CA VAL A 131 10.18 6.58 0.48
C VAL A 131 9.51 5.33 -0.10
N THR A 132 8.81 5.48 -1.23
CA THR A 132 8.11 4.40 -1.92
C THR A 132 8.87 3.97 -3.16
N TYR A 133 8.95 2.67 -3.39
CA TYR A 133 9.59 2.07 -4.55
C TYR A 133 8.62 1.08 -5.17
N ARG A 134 8.13 1.40 -6.37
CA ARG A 134 7.19 0.56 -7.11
C ARG A 134 7.96 -0.17 -8.21
N VAL A 135 8.23 -1.45 -7.95
CA VAL A 135 8.93 -2.35 -8.87
C VAL A 135 7.92 -3.00 -9.81
N THR A 136 8.15 -2.88 -11.12
CA THR A 136 7.30 -3.46 -12.15
C THR A 136 8.11 -4.40 -13.03
N SER A 137 7.41 -5.31 -13.73
CA SER A 137 8.01 -6.17 -14.74
C SER A 137 7.43 -5.82 -16.09
N PHE A 138 8.26 -5.88 -17.14
CA PHE A 138 7.79 -5.66 -18.49
C PHE A 138 6.71 -6.68 -18.89
N GLY A 139 5.60 -6.14 -19.42
CA GLY A 139 4.45 -6.93 -19.84
C GLY A 139 3.57 -7.46 -18.70
N ASP A 140 3.77 -7.05 -17.43
CA ASP A 140 2.86 -7.42 -16.34
C ASP A 140 1.50 -6.69 -16.48
N PRO A 141 0.40 -7.41 -16.78
CA PRO A 141 -0.91 -6.79 -16.95
C PRO A 141 -1.50 -6.29 -15.63
N VAL A 142 -1.04 -6.77 -14.46
CA VAL A 142 -1.55 -6.33 -13.15
C VAL A 142 -1.27 -4.85 -12.94
N VAL A 143 -0.07 -4.39 -13.32
CA VAL A 143 0.35 -2.99 -13.21
C VAL A 143 -0.56 -2.07 -14.02
N ALA A 144 -1.15 -2.55 -15.12
CA ALA A 144 -2.04 -1.76 -15.95
C ALA A 144 -3.49 -1.68 -15.43
N MET A 145 -3.80 -2.27 -14.28
CA MET A 145 -5.16 -2.36 -13.74
C MET A 145 -5.34 -1.58 -12.43
N PRO A 146 -6.55 -1.07 -12.12
CA PRO A 146 -7.69 -0.94 -13.04
C PRO A 146 -7.37 -0.01 -14.22
N PRO A 147 -8.01 -0.17 -15.39
CA PRO A 147 -7.74 0.68 -16.56
C PRO A 147 -8.05 2.14 -16.27
N ARG A 148 -7.19 3.06 -16.73
CA ARG A 148 -7.35 4.50 -16.45
C ARG A 148 -8.67 5.09 -16.94
N PHE A 149 -9.22 4.59 -18.05
CA PHE A 149 -10.51 5.09 -18.57
C PHE A 149 -11.69 4.79 -17.63
N LEU A 150 -11.53 3.86 -16.67
CA LEU A 150 -12.45 3.68 -15.57
C LEU A 150 -11.99 4.58 -14.42
N PHE A 151 -12.79 5.60 -14.09
CA PHE A 151 -12.62 6.40 -12.86
C PHE A 151 -11.26 7.09 -12.66
N ASP A 152 -10.47 7.27 -13.72
CA ASP A 152 -9.14 7.92 -13.71
C ASP A 152 -8.13 7.31 -12.73
N TYR A 153 -8.15 5.98 -12.56
CA TYR A 153 -7.12 5.28 -11.78
C TYR A 153 -5.73 5.62 -12.30
N CYS A 154 -4.86 6.06 -11.40
CA CYS A 154 -3.50 6.49 -11.68
C CYS A 154 -2.49 5.82 -10.74
N HIS A 155 -1.28 5.60 -11.24
CA HIS A 155 -0.18 5.17 -10.37
C HIS A 155 0.34 6.37 -9.58
N HIS A 156 0.65 6.12 -8.32
CA HIS A 156 1.55 6.98 -7.55
C HIS A 156 3.02 6.70 -7.94
N ASN A 157 3.87 7.68 -7.69
CA ASN A 157 5.33 7.63 -7.67
C ASN A 157 6.08 7.07 -8.90
N LEU A 158 7.41 7.14 -8.83
CA LEU A 158 8.36 6.67 -9.83
C LEU A 158 8.29 5.15 -10.02
N GLU A 159 8.24 4.74 -11.27
CA GLU A 159 8.34 3.33 -11.69
C GLU A 159 9.80 2.90 -11.79
N ILE A 160 10.15 1.77 -11.18
CA ILE A 160 11.46 1.14 -11.34
C ILE A 160 11.25 -0.17 -12.09
N TRP A 161 11.94 -0.27 -13.22
CA TRP A 161 11.96 -1.42 -14.13
C TRP A 161 13.18 -2.29 -13.87
#